data_AF-A0A2N8DSZ7-F1
#
_entry.id   AF-A0A2N8DSZ7-F1
#
_cell.length_a   1.000
_cell.length_b   1.000
_cell.length_c   1.000
_cell.angle_alpha   90.00
_cell.angle_beta   90.00
_cell.angle_gamma   90.00
#
_symmetry.space_group_name_H-M   'P 1'
#
loop_
_entity.id
_entity.type
_entity.pdbx_description
1 polymer ?
#
loop_
_entity_poly.entity_id
_entity_poly.type
_entity_poly.pdbx_seq_one_letter_code
_entity_poly.pdbx_strand_id
1 'polypeptide(L)'
;MSSATNTYDVLVNIDADYLIAHPNDVGGAISMLVTRDAVDPHASGSTGEGGNELWIDVKTGDNIRWRATTLSRNFDRIAQIKNVQPGDPHQGGDYKGTISTPVSFNVPGVVIYLNKGAPGGISKTDVTYSLWQATALNPGKLWYTITFALYDRDLNQIGTNHTWDPYITVNNQ
;
A
#
# COMPACT_ATOMS: atom_id res chain seq x y z
N MET A 1 10.40 28.96 -4.11
CA MET A 1 11.23 28.10 -3.23
C MET A 1 11.06 26.67 -3.72
N SER A 2 12.14 25.96 -4.02
CA SER A 2 12.08 24.55 -4.42
C SER A 2 11.74 23.73 -3.17
N SER A 3 10.45 23.47 -2.94
CA SER A 3 10.04 22.46 -1.97
C SER A 3 10.63 21.12 -2.42
N ALA A 4 11.40 20.44 -1.57
CA ALA A 4 11.83 19.08 -1.87
C ALA A 4 10.59 18.20 -2.02
N THR A 5 10.52 17.41 -3.10
CA THR A 5 9.48 16.39 -3.29
C THR A 5 9.60 15.37 -2.17
N ASN A 6 8.55 15.24 -1.36
CA ASN A 6 8.50 14.19 -0.34
C ASN A 6 8.03 12.89 -0.99
N THR A 7 8.31 11.77 -0.30
CA THR A 7 7.69 10.50 -0.67
C THR A 7 7.05 9.84 0.54
N TYR A 8 5.80 9.44 0.36
CA TYR A 8 4.98 8.75 1.34
C TYR A 8 4.89 7.27 0.96
N ASP A 9 5.51 6.40 1.75
CA ASP A 9 5.36 4.96 1.58
C ASP A 9 4.12 4.48 2.37
N VAL A 10 3.22 3.81 1.65
CA VAL A 10 2.01 3.16 2.14
C VAL A 10 2.22 1.64 2.10
N LEU A 11 2.26 1.03 3.28
CA LEU A 11 2.29 -0.42 3.43
C LEU A 11 0.87 -0.94 3.58
N VAL A 12 0.42 -1.71 2.59
CA VAL A 12 -0.85 -2.42 2.59
C VAL A 12 -0.63 -3.79 3.21
N ASN A 13 -0.98 -3.95 4.48
CA ASN A 13 -0.91 -5.23 5.16
C ASN A 13 -2.21 -6.01 4.96
N ILE A 14 -2.09 -7.26 4.50
CA ILE A 14 -3.22 -8.14 4.18
C ILE A 14 -3.21 -9.34 5.13
N ASP A 15 -4.30 -9.53 5.89
CA ASP A 15 -4.58 -10.77 6.59
C ASP A 15 -5.06 -11.83 5.59
N ALA A 16 -4.09 -12.57 5.03
CA ALA A 16 -4.36 -13.56 4.00
C ALA A 16 -5.23 -14.72 4.51
N ASP A 17 -5.07 -15.15 5.75
CA ASP A 17 -5.84 -16.27 6.30
C ASP A 17 -7.30 -15.85 6.54
N TYR A 18 -7.52 -14.64 7.05
CA TYR A 18 -8.86 -14.07 7.14
C TYR A 18 -9.52 -13.96 5.76
N LEU A 19 -8.80 -13.43 4.77
CA LEU A 19 -9.34 -13.22 3.43
C LEU A 19 -9.67 -14.54 2.71
N ILE A 20 -8.86 -15.58 2.91
CA ILE A 20 -9.14 -16.93 2.40
C ILE A 20 -10.43 -17.49 3.02
N ALA A 21 -10.65 -17.26 4.32
CA ALA A 21 -11.87 -17.69 5.01
C ALA A 21 -13.10 -16.82 4.66
N HIS A 22 -12.90 -15.55 4.33
CA HIS A 22 -13.94 -14.55 4.05
C HIS A 22 -13.68 -13.83 2.71
N PRO A 23 -13.78 -14.54 1.57
CA PRO A 23 -13.33 -14.01 0.27
C PRO A 23 -14.06 -12.77 -0.22
N ASN A 24 -15.23 -12.47 0.35
CA ASN A 24 -16.06 -11.31 0.01
C ASN A 24 -15.80 -10.09 0.93
N ASP A 25 -15.01 -10.25 2.00
CA ASP A 25 -14.68 -9.18 2.94
C ASP A 25 -13.22 -8.73 2.78
N VAL A 26 -12.94 -8.15 1.62
CA VAL A 26 -11.59 -7.64 1.30
C VAL A 26 -11.20 -6.51 2.25
N GLY A 27 -12.15 -5.63 2.59
CA GLY A 27 -11.91 -4.50 3.49
C GLY A 27 -11.53 -4.94 4.92
N GLY A 28 -12.19 -5.96 5.47
CA GLY A 28 -11.88 -6.51 6.79
C GLY A 28 -10.51 -7.20 6.86
N ALA A 29 -9.93 -7.60 5.73
CA ALA A 29 -8.61 -8.20 5.65
C ALA A 29 -7.46 -7.18 5.52
N ILE A 30 -7.74 -5.89 5.33
CA ILE A 30 -6.73 -4.90 4.98
C ILE A 30 -6.49 -3.93 6.13
N SER A 31 -5.21 -3.64 6.36
CA SER A 31 -4.74 -2.57 7.24
C SER A 31 -3.66 -1.76 6.53
N MET A 32 -3.86 -0.44 6.41
CA MET A 32 -2.87 0.47 5.84
C MET A 32 -2.00 1.12 6.90
N LEU A 33 -0.69 1.11 6.65
CA LEU A 33 0.31 1.72 7.49
C LEU A 33 1.11 2.76 6.69
N VAL A 34 1.32 3.91 7.31
CA VAL A 34 2.13 5.01 6.78
C VAL A 34 2.96 5.61 7.91
N THR A 35 3.91 6.48 7.58
CA THR A 35 4.58 7.29 8.60
C THR A 35 3.52 8.07 9.38
N ARG A 36 3.52 7.96 10.71
CA ARG A 36 2.52 8.58 11.59
C ARG A 36 2.27 10.06 11.34
N ASP A 37 3.33 10.82 11.04
CA ASP A 37 3.24 12.26 10.77
C ASP A 37 2.53 12.61 9.44
N ALA A 38 2.31 11.61 8.58
CA ALA A 38 1.59 11.77 7.34
C ALA A 38 0.07 11.58 7.49
N VAL A 39 -0.40 11.00 8.60
CA VAL A 39 -1.83 10.75 8.83
C VAL A 39 -2.53 12.08 9.12
N ASP A 40 -3.63 12.36 8.42
CA ASP A 40 -4.43 13.56 8.67
C ASP A 40 -4.86 13.60 10.15
N PRO A 41 -4.64 14.72 10.88
CA PRO A 41 -5.02 14.84 12.29
C PRO A 41 -6.51 14.61 12.59
N HIS A 42 -7.38 14.71 11.58
CA HIS A 42 -8.82 14.46 11.68
C HIS A 42 -9.21 13.02 11.32
N ALA A 43 -8.25 12.19 10.90
CA ALA A 43 -8.47 10.78 10.64
C ALA A 43 -8.81 10.03 11.94
N SER A 44 -9.81 9.14 11.89
CA SER A 44 -10.22 8.33 13.05
C SER A 44 -10.87 7.02 12.61
N GLY A 45 -10.84 6.01 13.48
CA GLY A 45 -11.44 4.71 13.17
C GLY A 45 -10.82 4.07 11.91
N SER A 46 -11.65 3.77 10.92
CA SER A 46 -11.25 3.14 9.66
C SER A 46 -10.40 4.03 8.76
N THR A 47 -10.35 5.35 8.95
CA THR A 47 -9.57 6.28 8.11
C THR A 47 -8.19 6.64 8.67
N GLY A 48 -7.92 6.26 9.92
CA GLY A 48 -6.65 6.48 10.60
C GLY A 48 -5.60 5.41 10.29
N GLU A 49 -4.42 5.55 10.91
CA GLU A 49 -3.37 4.52 10.81
C GLU A 49 -3.89 3.15 11.25
N GLY A 50 -3.66 2.13 10.44
CA GLY A 50 -4.12 0.77 10.68
C GLY A 50 -5.54 0.48 10.19
N GLY A 51 -6.26 1.48 9.66
CA GLY A 51 -7.58 1.32 9.05
C GLY A 51 -7.54 0.76 7.61
N ASN A 52 -8.73 0.48 7.07
CA ASN A 52 -8.94 0.05 5.69
C ASN A 52 -9.31 1.23 4.75
N GLU A 53 -9.29 2.45 5.26
CA GLU A 53 -9.26 3.71 4.53
C GLU A 53 -8.08 4.52 5.09
N LEU A 54 -7.47 5.40 4.29
CA LEU A 54 -6.25 6.10 4.72
C LEU A 54 -6.29 7.56 4.30
N TRP A 55 -6.43 8.43 5.28
CA TRP A 55 -6.23 9.86 5.06
C TRP A 55 -4.77 10.22 5.33
N ILE A 56 -4.02 10.48 4.26
CA ILE A 56 -2.68 11.04 4.33
C ILE A 56 -2.65 12.47 3.78
N ASP A 57 -1.95 13.35 4.47
CA ASP A 57 -1.73 14.73 4.05
C ASP A 57 -0.55 14.79 3.08
N VAL A 58 -0.85 14.77 1.77
CA VAL A 58 0.14 14.89 0.70
C VAL A 58 -0.01 16.21 -0.05
N LYS A 59 1.12 16.79 -0.51
CA LYS A 59 1.13 18.03 -1.29
C LYS A 59 1.21 17.72 -2.78
N THR A 60 0.72 18.64 -3.61
CA THR A 60 0.98 18.59 -5.06
C THR A 60 2.48 18.50 -5.33
N GLY A 61 2.86 17.51 -6.15
CA GLY A 61 4.25 17.21 -6.49
C GLY A 61 4.91 16.13 -5.61
N ASP A 62 4.28 15.72 -4.52
CA ASP A 62 4.77 14.62 -3.68
C ASP A 62 4.50 13.25 -4.32
N ASN A 63 5.34 12.27 -4.00
CA ASN A 63 5.16 10.89 -4.44
C ASN A 63 4.41 10.06 -3.39
N ILE A 64 3.54 9.17 -3.85
CA ILE A 64 2.86 8.16 -3.05
C ILE A 64 3.33 6.80 -3.56
N ARG A 65 3.82 5.93 -2.67
CA ARG A 65 4.29 4.59 -3.00
C ARG A 65 3.50 3.53 -2.26
N TRP A 66 2.94 2.56 -2.96
CA TRP A 66 2.27 1.41 -2.37
C TRP A 66 3.12 0.16 -2.44
N ARG A 67 3.15 -0.59 -1.33
CA ARG A 67 3.72 -1.93 -1.24
C ARG A 67 2.75 -2.79 -0.45
N ALA A 68 2.70 -4.08 -0.76
CA ALA A 68 1.87 -5.02 0.00
C ALA A 68 2.71 -6.05 0.74
N THR A 69 2.20 -6.49 1.88
CA THR A 69 2.72 -7.64 2.60
C THR A 69 1.59 -8.34 3.35
N THR A 70 1.82 -9.57 3.78
CA THR A 70 0.94 -10.25 4.74
C THR A 70 1.45 -10.11 6.16
N LEU A 71 0.65 -10.48 7.15
CA LEU A 71 1.08 -10.57 8.56
C LEU A 71 2.33 -11.45 8.75
N SER A 72 2.53 -12.42 7.86
CA SER A 72 3.72 -13.29 7.81
C SER A 72 4.92 -12.67 7.08
N ARG A 73 4.85 -11.39 6.68
CA ARG A 73 5.82 -10.70 5.80
C ARG A 73 6.03 -11.39 4.46
N ASN A 74 4.98 -11.98 3.89
CA ASN A 74 5.03 -12.78 2.66
C ASN A 74 5.91 -14.04 2.74
N PHE A 75 6.08 -14.67 3.92
CA PHE A 75 6.86 -15.92 4.01
C PHE A 75 6.04 -17.20 3.86
N ASP A 76 4.74 -17.17 4.16
CA ASP A 76 3.85 -18.34 4.01
C ASP A 76 2.75 -18.07 2.97
N ARG A 77 1.96 -17.03 3.21
CA ARG A 77 1.04 -16.45 2.23
C ARG A 77 1.63 -15.18 1.68
N ILE A 78 1.70 -15.07 0.36
CA ILE A 78 2.34 -13.96 -0.32
C ILE A 78 1.26 -13.07 -0.93
N ALA A 79 1.22 -11.80 -0.53
CA ALA A 79 0.38 -10.80 -1.17
C ALA A 79 1.20 -9.98 -2.18
N GLN A 80 0.70 -9.85 -3.41
CA GLN A 80 1.34 -9.08 -4.46
C GLN A 80 0.34 -8.13 -5.15
N ILE A 81 0.65 -6.84 -5.15
CA ILE A 81 -0.10 -5.85 -5.93
C ILE A 81 0.15 -6.10 -7.42
N LYS A 82 -0.93 -6.30 -8.17
CA LYS A 82 -0.94 -6.50 -9.61
C LYS A 82 -1.23 -5.22 -10.37
N ASN A 83 -1.95 -4.28 -9.77
CA ASN A 83 -2.33 -3.02 -10.39
C ASN A 83 -2.74 -1.98 -9.34
N VAL A 84 -2.49 -0.70 -9.64
CA VAL A 84 -3.05 0.44 -8.91
C VAL A 84 -3.60 1.43 -9.94
N GLN A 85 -4.87 1.78 -9.82
CA GLN A 85 -5.55 2.67 -10.77
C GLN A 85 -6.19 3.84 -10.05
N PRO A 86 -6.00 5.08 -10.51
CA PRO A 86 -6.73 6.21 -9.96
C PRO A 86 -8.22 6.05 -10.31
N GLY A 87 -9.07 6.42 -9.37
CA GLY A 87 -10.50 6.52 -9.61
C GLY A 87 -10.84 7.62 -10.61
N ASP A 88 -12.00 7.49 -11.24
CA ASP A 88 -12.52 8.54 -12.13
C ASP A 88 -13.05 9.72 -11.27
N PRO A 89 -12.45 10.92 -11.37
CA PRO A 89 -12.89 12.10 -10.62
C PRO A 89 -14.27 12.60 -11.06
N HIS A 90 -14.81 12.09 -12.18
CA HIS A 90 -16.12 12.46 -12.72
C HIS A 90 -17.24 11.46 -12.36
N GLN A 91 -16.95 10.34 -11.69
CA GLN A 91 -17.93 9.30 -11.38
C GLN A 91 -18.58 9.38 -9.98
N GLY A 92 -18.63 10.58 -9.40
CA GLY A 92 -19.52 10.91 -8.27
C GLY A 92 -18.79 11.29 -6.99
N GLY A 93 -19.28 12.35 -6.32
CA GLY A 93 -18.71 12.96 -5.10
C GLY A 93 -17.75 14.13 -5.39
N ASP A 94 -17.45 14.97 -4.39
CA ASP A 94 -16.50 16.09 -4.51
C ASP A 94 -15.04 15.62 -4.45
N TYR A 95 -14.67 14.68 -5.33
CA TYR A 95 -13.33 14.08 -5.41
C TYR A 95 -12.43 14.83 -6.40
N LYS A 96 -12.10 16.08 -6.06
CA LYS A 96 -11.29 16.97 -6.90
C LYS A 96 -9.80 16.59 -6.95
N GLY A 97 -9.36 15.71 -6.05
CA GLY A 97 -7.97 15.28 -5.98
C GLY A 97 -7.61 14.38 -7.14
N THR A 98 -6.37 14.49 -7.63
CA THR A 98 -5.88 13.58 -8.68
C THR A 98 -4.42 13.20 -8.44
N ILE A 99 -4.05 12.02 -8.93
CA ILE A 99 -2.67 11.51 -8.99
C ILE A 99 -2.32 11.18 -10.44
N SER A 100 -1.04 11.14 -10.76
CA SER A 100 -0.58 10.56 -12.03
C SER A 100 -0.90 9.07 -12.09
N THR A 101 -0.93 8.50 -13.29
CA THR A 101 -1.09 7.06 -13.47
C THR A 101 0.00 6.32 -12.68
N PRO A 102 -0.36 5.48 -11.70
CA PRO A 102 0.62 4.72 -10.93
C PRO A 102 1.46 3.81 -11.83
N VAL A 103 2.75 3.73 -11.54
CA VAL A 103 3.72 2.93 -12.30
C VAL A 103 4.41 1.95 -11.35
N SER A 104 4.63 0.72 -11.81
CA SER A 104 5.33 -0.30 -11.01
C SER A 104 6.84 -0.20 -11.17
N PHE A 105 7.58 -0.36 -10.08
CA PHE A 105 9.03 -0.41 -10.04
C PHE A 105 9.50 -1.69 -9.34
N ASN A 106 10.59 -2.26 -9.83
CA ASN A 106 11.32 -3.33 -9.16
C ASN A 106 12.63 -2.77 -8.62
N VAL A 107 12.88 -2.96 -7.33
CA VAL A 107 14.01 -2.35 -6.63
C VAL A 107 14.79 -3.44 -5.90
N PRO A 108 16.14 -3.44 -5.97
CA PRO A 108 16.95 -4.37 -5.18
C PRO A 108 16.83 -4.05 -3.68
N GLY A 109 16.89 -5.09 -2.85
CA GLY A 109 16.81 -5.00 -1.40
C GLY A 109 17.45 -6.19 -0.72
N VAL A 110 17.31 -6.26 0.60
CA VAL A 110 17.84 -7.35 1.42
C VAL A 110 16.84 -7.76 2.50
N VAL A 111 16.80 -9.05 2.81
CA VAL A 111 16.07 -9.60 3.96
C VAL A 111 17.09 -10.12 4.97
N ILE A 112 17.03 -9.59 6.19
CA ILE A 112 17.86 -10.00 7.32
C ILE A 112 17.28 -11.25 8.00
N TYR A 113 18.14 -12.17 8.41
CA TYR A 113 17.80 -13.30 9.27
C TYR A 113 18.91 -13.59 10.30
N LEU A 114 18.57 -14.32 11.36
CA LEU A 114 19.53 -14.74 12.37
C LEU A 114 20.37 -15.92 11.86
N ASN A 115 21.69 -15.79 11.95
CA ASN A 115 22.64 -16.82 11.55
C ASN A 115 22.72 -17.92 12.62
N LYS A 116 22.44 -19.16 12.23
CA LYS A 116 22.53 -20.32 13.14
C LYS A 116 23.96 -20.65 13.57
N GLY A 117 24.96 -20.27 12.79
CA GLY A 117 26.38 -20.56 13.03
C GLY A 117 27.06 -19.64 14.04
N ALA A 118 26.39 -18.56 14.47
CA ALA A 118 26.93 -17.62 15.44
C ALA A 118 25.81 -17.09 16.35
N PRO A 119 25.86 -17.28 17.68
CA PRO A 119 24.88 -16.72 18.60
C PRO A 119 24.78 -15.19 18.44
N GLY A 120 23.58 -14.69 18.13
CA GLY A 120 23.35 -13.27 17.85
C GLY A 120 23.88 -12.78 16.49
N GLY A 121 24.45 -13.66 15.68
CA GLY A 121 24.93 -13.34 14.34
C GLY A 121 23.78 -13.02 13.39
N ILE A 122 24.02 -12.06 12.48
CA ILE A 122 23.06 -11.65 11.46
C ILE A 122 23.59 -12.11 10.10
N SER A 123 22.68 -12.52 9.22
CA SER A 123 22.96 -12.78 7.81
C SER A 123 21.84 -12.20 6.96
N LYS A 124 22.06 -12.15 5.65
CA LYS A 124 21.12 -11.55 4.71
C LYS A 124 20.96 -12.40 3.46
N THR A 125 19.82 -12.22 2.81
CA THR A 125 19.56 -12.69 1.45
C THR A 125 19.20 -11.48 0.60
N ASP A 126 19.85 -11.32 -0.54
CA ASP A 126 19.50 -10.25 -1.48
C ASP A 126 18.17 -10.61 -2.17
N VAL A 127 17.31 -9.62 -2.35
CA VAL A 127 15.96 -9.79 -2.93
C VAL A 127 15.66 -8.68 -3.93
N THR A 128 14.64 -8.88 -4.75
CA THR A 128 14.00 -7.81 -5.52
C THR A 128 12.58 -7.65 -4.99
N TYR A 129 12.17 -6.43 -4.69
CA TYR A 129 10.79 -6.15 -4.27
C TYR A 129 10.13 -5.18 -5.24
N SER A 130 8.82 -5.32 -5.39
CA SER A 130 8.01 -4.46 -6.26
C SER A 130 7.28 -3.40 -5.44
N LEU A 131 7.17 -2.20 -6.01
CA LEU A 131 6.35 -1.12 -5.48
C LEU A 131 5.57 -0.46 -6.61
N TRP A 132 4.46 0.18 -6.28
CA TRP A 132 3.72 1.05 -7.20
C TRP A 132 3.91 2.49 -6.75
N GLN A 133 4.11 3.43 -7.68
CA GLN A 133 4.28 4.85 -7.35
C GLN A 133 3.45 5.74 -8.25
N ALA A 134 2.84 6.77 -7.66
CA ALA A 134 2.22 7.89 -8.36
C ALA A 134 2.68 9.22 -7.75
N THR A 135 2.36 10.31 -8.43
CA THR A 135 2.62 11.68 -7.97
C THR A 135 1.29 12.38 -7.74
N ALA A 136 1.15 13.08 -6.61
CA ALA A 136 -0.01 13.92 -6.33
C ALA A 136 -0.04 15.12 -7.28
N LEU A 137 -1.16 15.32 -7.99
CA LEU A 137 -1.29 16.37 -9.02
C LEU A 137 -2.19 17.49 -8.53
N ASN A 138 -3.45 17.18 -8.20
CA ASN A 138 -4.42 18.16 -7.75
C ASN A 138 -4.87 17.91 -6.32
N PRO A 139 -5.14 18.98 -5.54
CA PRO A 139 -5.72 18.92 -4.21
C PRO A 139 -7.16 18.40 -4.24
N GLY A 140 -7.57 17.76 -3.14
CA GLY A 140 -8.91 17.23 -2.90
C GLY A 140 -8.90 15.76 -2.52
N LYS A 141 -10.05 15.24 -2.09
CA LYS A 141 -10.24 13.81 -1.89
C LYS A 141 -10.12 13.09 -3.23
N LEU A 142 -9.52 11.92 -3.26
CA LEU A 142 -9.50 11.01 -4.39
C LEU A 142 -9.69 9.58 -3.92
N TRP A 143 -10.17 8.74 -4.82
CA TRP A 143 -10.23 7.29 -4.62
C TRP A 143 -9.35 6.62 -5.66
N TYR A 144 -8.90 5.40 -5.36
CA TYR A 144 -8.11 4.59 -6.27
C TYR A 144 -8.39 3.12 -5.99
N THR A 145 -8.20 2.27 -6.99
CA THR A 145 -8.38 0.82 -6.87
C THR A 145 -7.02 0.14 -6.80
N ILE A 146 -6.80 -0.68 -5.78
CA ILE A 146 -5.69 -1.64 -5.75
C ILE A 146 -6.24 -3.00 -6.13
N THR A 147 -5.63 -3.62 -7.14
CA THR A 147 -5.81 -5.04 -7.44
C THR A 147 -4.61 -5.83 -6.95
N PHE A 148 -4.84 -6.87 -6.16
CA PHE A 148 -3.79 -7.76 -5.67
C PHE A 148 -4.20 -9.23 -5.79
N ALA A 149 -3.23 -10.12 -5.68
CA ALA A 149 -3.43 -11.56 -5.65
C ALA A 149 -2.67 -12.16 -4.47
N LEU A 150 -3.21 -13.27 -3.95
CA LEU A 150 -2.55 -14.10 -2.95
C LEU A 150 -1.89 -15.30 -3.63
N TYR A 151 -0.72 -15.68 -3.13
CA TYR A 151 0.03 -16.84 -3.59
C TYR A 151 0.47 -17.69 -2.41
N ASP A 152 0.65 -18.99 -2.64
CA ASP A 152 1.41 -19.86 -1.75
C ASP A 152 2.92 -19.69 -1.95
N ARG A 153 3.71 -20.43 -1.17
CA ARG A 153 5.18 -20.39 -1.22
C ARG A 153 5.77 -20.90 -2.53
N ASP A 154 5.00 -21.68 -3.29
CA ASP A 154 5.38 -22.23 -4.59
C ASP A 154 4.92 -21.31 -5.75
N LEU A 155 4.40 -20.12 -5.42
CA LEU A 155 3.86 -19.12 -6.34
C LEU A 155 2.61 -19.58 -7.10
N ASN A 156 1.87 -20.57 -6.58
CA ASN A 156 0.54 -20.86 -7.09
C ASN A 156 -0.43 -19.83 -6.54
N GLN A 157 -1.26 -19.27 -7.41
CA GLN A 157 -2.27 -18.31 -7.00
C GLN A 157 -3.35 -18.98 -6.16
N ILE A 158 -3.68 -18.38 -5.03
CA ILE A 158 -4.76 -18.79 -4.14
C ILE A 158 -5.98 -17.95 -4.48
N GLY A 159 -7.02 -18.58 -5.03
CA GLY A 159 -8.27 -17.91 -5.41
C GLY A 159 -8.12 -16.95 -6.59
N THR A 160 -9.05 -15.99 -6.70
CA THR A 160 -9.05 -14.97 -7.74
C THR A 160 -8.25 -13.73 -7.32
N ASN A 161 -8.09 -12.77 -8.23
CA ASN A 161 -7.62 -11.45 -7.82
C ASN A 161 -8.67 -10.79 -6.91
N HIS A 162 -8.18 -9.99 -5.96
CA HIS A 162 -8.99 -9.16 -5.09
C HIS A 162 -8.83 -7.69 -5.49
N THR A 163 -9.92 -6.94 -5.41
CA THR A 163 -9.96 -5.51 -5.67
C THR A 163 -10.40 -4.78 -4.41
N TRP A 164 -9.79 -3.64 -4.15
CA TRP A 164 -10.11 -2.82 -2.99
C TRP A 164 -9.90 -1.34 -3.31
N ASP A 165 -10.85 -0.52 -2.88
CA ASP A 165 -11.02 0.87 -3.30
C ASP A 165 -10.87 1.86 -2.12
N PRO A 166 -9.64 2.13 -1.66
CA PRO A 166 -9.39 3.11 -0.61
C PRO A 166 -9.55 4.56 -1.09
N TYR A 167 -9.70 5.46 -0.12
CA TYR A 167 -9.67 6.92 -0.32
C TYR A 167 -8.38 7.51 0.26
N ILE A 168 -7.85 8.56 -0.38
CA ILE A 168 -6.79 9.46 0.11
C ILE A 168 -7.24 10.92 -0.09
N THR A 169 -6.76 11.86 0.74
CA THR A 169 -7.00 13.30 0.56
C THR A 169 -5.71 14.02 0.20
N VAL A 170 -5.67 14.78 -0.90
CA VAL A 170 -4.54 15.65 -1.24
C VAL A 170 -4.83 17.05 -0.72
N ASN A 171 -3.90 17.68 0.00
CA ASN A 171 -4.15 18.98 0.61
C ASN A 171 -3.57 20.14 -0.21
N ASN A 172 -4.25 21.28 -0.15
CA ASN A 172 -3.76 22.58 -0.58
C ASN A 172 -2.86 23.15 0.54
N GLN A 173 -1.56 22.93 0.49
CA GLN A 173 -0.62 23.74 1.29
C GLN A 173 0.09 24.76 0.41
#